data_AF-A0A0Q8ANH3-F1
#
_entry.id   AF-A0A0Q8ANH3-F1
#
_cell.length_a   1.000
_cell.length_b   1.000
_cell.length_c   1.000
_cell.angle_alpha   90.00
_cell.angle_beta   90.00
_cell.angle_gamma   90.00
#
_symmetry.space_group_name_H-M   'P 1'
#
loop_
_entity.id
_entity.type
_entity.pdbx_description
1 polymer ?
#
loop_
_entity_poly.entity_id
_entity_poly.type
_entity_poly.pdbx_seq_one_letter_code
_entity_poly.pdbx_strand_id
1 'polypeptide(L)'
;MRTLTSPRFVGLALAAVALLGVTGCTAASNGSGAPQSSSSAPAEDSGGEQTTEEACTIVQETISGATAEFEGLDTDDPAAAVEAMEAAAQSLSDVSAEITNDEVAALVPSLQSMFEQVADVMAAIVAGETDRLGEIEELGAEFQETTTQFQELCAPAE
;
A
#
# COMPACT_ATOMS: atom_id res chain seq x y z
N MET A 1 -30.13 35.27 -27.28
CA MET A 1 -30.34 34.13 -28.22
C MET A 1 -29.06 33.90 -29.02
N ARG A 2 -28.36 32.79 -28.75
CA ARG A 2 -27.32 32.11 -29.57
C ARG A 2 -27.11 30.73 -28.90
N THR A 3 -28.05 29.80 -29.09
CA THR A 3 -27.97 28.63 -29.99
C THR A 3 -26.78 27.71 -29.73
N LEU A 4 -27.13 26.51 -29.22
CA LEU A 4 -26.39 25.24 -29.12
C LEU A 4 -25.44 24.97 -30.30
N THR A 5 -24.40 24.16 -30.09
CA THR A 5 -24.18 22.85 -30.76
C THR A 5 -22.81 22.27 -30.37
N SER A 6 -22.80 21.14 -29.65
CA SER A 6 -21.63 20.24 -29.54
C SER A 6 -21.32 19.58 -30.88
N PRO A 7 -20.04 19.34 -31.17
CA PRO A 7 -19.61 18.09 -31.79
C PRO A 7 -18.27 17.64 -31.17
N ARG A 8 -18.01 16.39 -30.79
CA ARG A 8 -18.17 15.15 -31.55
C ARG A 8 -18.09 13.96 -30.59
N PHE A 9 -19.21 13.25 -30.43
CA PHE A 9 -19.18 11.84 -30.09
C PHE A 9 -18.69 11.08 -31.34
N VAL A 10 -17.48 10.55 -31.29
CA VAL A 10 -17.01 9.53 -32.22
C VAL A 10 -17.04 8.23 -31.45
N GLY A 11 -17.99 7.37 -31.82
CA GLY A 11 -18.11 6.03 -31.26
C GLY A 11 -16.95 5.15 -31.67
N LEU A 12 -16.62 4.20 -30.80
CA LEU A 12 -16.04 2.93 -31.21
C LEU A 12 -16.91 1.81 -30.67
N ALA A 13 -17.27 0.93 -31.58
CA ALA A 13 -18.22 -0.14 -31.42
C ALA A 13 -17.58 -1.42 -30.86
N LEU A 14 -18.41 -2.22 -30.19
CA LEU A 14 -18.48 -3.68 -30.26
C LEU A 14 -17.19 -4.52 -30.11
N ALA A 15 -17.12 -5.31 -29.04
CA ALA A 15 -16.94 -6.76 -29.14
C ALA A 15 -17.30 -7.46 -27.81
N ALA A 16 -18.52 -8.00 -27.74
CA ALA A 16 -18.80 -9.13 -26.87
C ALA A 16 -18.23 -10.39 -27.56
N VAL A 17 -17.26 -11.04 -26.92
CA VAL A 17 -16.83 -12.39 -27.29
C VAL A 17 -16.99 -13.28 -26.07
N ALA A 18 -18.13 -13.95 -26.01
CA ALA A 18 -18.33 -15.14 -25.21
C ALA A 18 -18.31 -16.35 -26.15
N LEU A 19 -17.22 -17.12 -26.15
CA LEU A 19 -17.11 -18.51 -26.65
C LEU A 19 -15.94 -19.16 -25.88
N LEU A 20 -16.18 -19.97 -24.85
CA LEU A 20 -16.32 -21.44 -24.90
C LEU A 20 -15.10 -22.20 -25.48
N GLY A 21 -14.27 -22.73 -24.58
CA GLY A 21 -13.85 -24.14 -24.55
C GLY A 21 -12.71 -24.63 -25.46
N VAL A 22 -11.57 -24.96 -24.83
CA VAL A 22 -10.65 -26.08 -25.18
C VAL A 22 -9.96 -26.48 -23.85
N THR A 23 -10.43 -27.49 -23.11
CA THR A 23 -10.01 -28.90 -23.14
C THR A 23 -8.49 -29.14 -23.21
N GLY A 24 -7.91 -29.55 -22.07
CA GLY A 24 -6.96 -30.66 -22.02
C GLY A 24 -5.47 -30.33 -21.97
N CYS A 25 -4.91 -30.33 -20.76
CA CYS A 25 -3.61 -30.96 -20.47
C CYS A 25 -3.48 -31.24 -18.96
N THR A 26 -4.29 -32.17 -18.44
CA THR A 26 -3.83 -33.00 -17.32
C THR A 26 -3.47 -34.35 -17.92
N ALA A 27 -2.17 -34.61 -17.88
CA ALA A 27 -1.53 -35.84 -18.26
C ALA A 27 -2.22 -37.06 -17.64
N ALA A 28 -2.14 -38.16 -18.38
CA ALA A 28 -2.39 -39.49 -17.87
C ALA A 28 -1.57 -39.74 -16.61
N SER A 29 -2.24 -40.21 -15.55
CA SER A 29 -1.67 -41.12 -14.56
C SER A 29 -2.82 -41.75 -13.78
N ASN A 30 -3.10 -43.03 -14.05
CA ASN A 30 -3.39 -44.03 -13.04
C ASN A 30 -3.42 -45.41 -13.70
N GLY A 31 -2.23 -45.87 -14.09
CA GLY A 31 -1.90 -47.27 -13.86
C GLY A 31 -1.82 -47.46 -12.35
N SER A 32 -2.56 -48.42 -11.85
CA SER A 32 -2.63 -48.81 -10.45
C SER A 32 -1.25 -48.95 -9.81
N GLY A 33 -1.04 -48.29 -8.67
CA GLY A 33 -0.10 -48.72 -7.65
C GLY A 33 1.05 -47.76 -7.33
N ALA A 34 1.01 -47.27 -6.09
CA ALA A 34 2.09 -46.71 -5.27
C ALA A 34 2.69 -45.34 -5.68
N PRO A 35 2.56 -44.29 -4.83
CA PRO A 35 3.27 -43.04 -5.02
C PRO A 35 4.67 -43.16 -4.37
N GLN A 36 5.73 -43.10 -5.17
CA GLN A 36 7.08 -42.94 -4.65
C GLN A 36 7.98 -42.18 -5.63
N SER A 37 8.58 -41.12 -5.09
CA SER A 37 9.74 -40.33 -5.56
C SER A 37 9.49 -39.38 -6.74
N SER A 38 9.30 -38.09 -6.47
CA SER A 38 10.34 -37.07 -6.21
C SER A 38 11.02 -36.63 -7.50
N SER A 39 10.49 -35.56 -8.10
CA SER A 39 11.24 -34.69 -9.00
C SER A 39 10.97 -33.25 -8.57
N SER A 40 12.02 -32.63 -8.05
CA SER A 40 12.05 -31.35 -7.37
C SER A 40 11.56 -30.20 -8.24
N ALA A 41 10.45 -29.58 -7.86
CA ALA A 41 10.33 -28.13 -7.96
C ALA A 41 11.22 -27.52 -6.87
N PRO A 42 11.75 -26.30 -7.03
CA PRO A 42 12.49 -25.64 -5.97
C PRO A 42 11.64 -25.72 -4.71
N ALA A 43 12.16 -26.39 -3.68
CA ALA A 43 11.78 -26.01 -2.34
C ALA A 43 12.23 -24.56 -2.24
N GLU A 44 11.28 -23.65 -2.08
CA GLU A 44 11.56 -22.40 -1.36
C GLU A 44 12.03 -22.85 0.02
N ASP A 45 13.32 -23.11 0.12
CA ASP A 45 14.05 -23.17 1.37
C ASP A 45 14.15 -21.71 1.82
N SER A 46 13.27 -21.33 2.73
CA SER A 46 13.54 -20.24 3.66
C SER A 46 12.93 -20.65 4.99
N GLY A 47 13.72 -21.35 5.81
CA GLY A 47 13.38 -21.52 7.20
C GLY A 47 13.23 -20.16 7.88
N GLY A 48 12.00 -19.72 8.11
CA GLY A 48 11.65 -18.86 9.25
C GLY A 48 11.72 -17.34 9.07
N GLU A 49 11.71 -16.80 7.84
CA GLU A 49 11.67 -15.35 7.60
C GLU A 49 10.40 -14.96 6.84
N GLN A 50 9.78 -13.85 7.23
CA GLN A 50 8.54 -13.32 6.66
C GLN A 50 8.72 -12.98 5.18
N THR A 51 7.73 -13.34 4.36
CA THR A 51 7.75 -12.98 2.94
C THR A 51 7.55 -11.46 2.76
N THR A 52 8.09 -10.90 1.67
CA THR A 52 7.89 -9.47 1.35
C THR A 52 6.40 -9.13 1.25
N GLU A 53 5.57 -10.02 0.70
CA GLU A 53 4.12 -9.83 0.59
C GLU A 53 3.42 -9.78 1.96
N GLU A 54 3.79 -10.66 2.89
CA GLU A 54 3.27 -10.62 4.27
C GLU A 54 3.69 -9.33 4.98
N ALA A 55 4.96 -8.94 4.89
CA ALA A 55 5.47 -7.71 5.50
C ALA A 55 4.76 -6.46 4.93
N CYS A 56 4.65 -6.38 3.61
CA CYS A 56 3.91 -5.32 2.91
C CYS A 56 2.44 -5.26 3.31
N THR A 57 1.80 -6.40 3.57
CA THR A 57 0.40 -6.45 4.01
C THR A 57 0.25 -5.80 5.39
N ILE A 58 1.13 -6.11 6.35
CA ILE A 58 1.05 -5.54 7.69
C ILE A 58 1.22 -4.01 7.65
N VAL A 59 2.19 -3.50 6.87
CA VAL A 59 2.37 -2.05 6.72
C VAL A 59 1.16 -1.39 6.06
N GLN A 60 0.60 -2.01 5.01
CA GLN A 60 -0.60 -1.48 4.33
C GLN A 60 -1.82 -1.46 5.25
N GLU A 61 -2.04 -2.51 6.05
CA GLU A 61 -3.13 -2.56 7.03
C GLU A 61 -2.96 -1.47 8.09
N THR A 62 -1.74 -1.23 8.54
CA THR A 62 -1.41 -0.17 9.52
C THR A 62 -1.72 1.22 8.96
N ILE A 63 -1.26 1.52 7.75
CA ILE A 63 -1.52 2.80 7.08
C ILE A 63 -3.03 2.98 6.82
N SER A 64 -3.71 1.92 6.40
CA SER A 64 -5.16 1.95 6.14
C SER A 64 -5.95 2.17 7.44
N GLY A 65 -5.54 1.54 8.54
CA GLY A 65 -6.11 1.74 9.87
C GLY A 65 -5.96 3.18 10.33
N ALA A 66 -4.73 3.73 10.26
CA ALA A 66 -4.46 5.12 10.58
C ALA A 66 -5.28 6.10 9.71
N THR A 67 -5.43 5.81 8.42
CA THR A 67 -6.25 6.63 7.51
C THR A 67 -7.72 6.60 7.92
N ALA A 68 -8.26 5.43 8.26
CA ALA A 68 -9.65 5.31 8.70
C ALA A 68 -9.90 6.02 10.05
N GLU A 69 -8.93 6.00 10.96
CA GLU A 69 -8.98 6.79 12.20
C GLU A 69 -9.02 8.28 11.89
N PHE A 70 -8.16 8.76 10.99
CA PHE A 70 -8.13 10.16 10.58
C PHE A 70 -9.44 10.60 9.91
N GLU A 71 -10.03 9.79 9.04
CA GLU A 71 -11.34 10.04 8.41
C GLU A 71 -12.49 10.13 9.43
N GLY A 72 -12.34 9.49 10.59
CA GLY A 72 -13.31 9.49 11.67
C GLY A 72 -13.23 10.71 12.59
N LEU A 73 -12.23 11.58 12.44
CA LEU A 73 -12.02 12.73 13.32
C LEU A 73 -12.94 13.90 12.99
N ASP A 74 -13.34 14.63 14.03
CA ASP A 74 -14.03 15.90 13.88
C ASP A 74 -13.07 16.97 13.32
N THR A 75 -13.43 17.58 12.20
CA THR A 75 -12.61 18.60 11.53
C THR A 75 -12.47 19.90 12.33
N ASP A 76 -13.27 20.07 13.38
CA ASP A 76 -13.22 21.20 14.30
C ASP A 76 -12.24 20.98 15.47
N ASP A 77 -11.64 19.79 15.57
CA ASP A 77 -10.63 19.43 16.58
C ASP A 77 -9.26 19.12 15.93
N PRO A 78 -8.47 20.15 15.61
CA PRO A 78 -7.17 19.96 14.99
C PRO A 78 -6.14 19.35 15.96
N ALA A 79 -6.39 19.34 17.28
CA ALA A 79 -5.54 18.62 18.23
C ALA A 79 -5.73 17.11 18.11
N ALA A 80 -6.97 16.66 17.91
CA ALA A 80 -7.25 15.25 17.65
C ALA A 80 -6.57 14.75 16.35
N ALA A 81 -6.45 15.60 15.33
CA ALA A 81 -5.71 15.28 14.11
C ALA A 81 -4.21 15.09 14.34
N VAL A 82 -3.59 15.89 15.22
CA VAL A 82 -2.20 15.71 15.64
C VAL A 82 -2.03 14.40 16.40
N GLU A 83 -2.89 14.14 17.38
CA GLU A 83 -2.84 12.90 18.18
C GLU A 83 -2.98 11.64 17.30
N ALA A 84 -3.83 11.67 16.27
CA ALA A 84 -3.97 10.56 15.34
C ALA A 84 -2.74 10.33 14.47
N MET A 85 -2.04 11.40 14.03
CA MET A 85 -0.79 11.26 13.27
C MET A 85 0.34 10.72 14.15
N GLU A 86 0.43 11.16 15.42
CA GLU A 86 1.35 10.59 16.40
C GLU A 86 1.05 9.10 16.66
N ALA A 87 -0.23 8.75 16.79
CA ALA A 87 -0.66 7.37 16.96
C ALA A 87 -0.34 6.48 15.74
N ALA A 88 -0.45 7.04 14.52
CA ALA A 88 -0.05 6.36 13.29
C ALA A 88 1.46 6.10 13.24
N ALA A 89 2.27 7.10 13.60
CA ALA A 89 3.73 6.95 13.72
C ALA A 89 4.09 5.88 14.76
N GLN A 90 3.42 5.88 15.92
CA GLN A 90 3.62 4.88 16.95
C GLN A 90 3.23 3.48 16.47
N SER A 91 2.10 3.34 15.78
CA SER A 91 1.65 2.06 15.23
C SER A 91 2.65 1.51 14.20
N LEU A 92 3.21 2.36 13.35
CA LEU A 92 4.27 1.97 12.43
C LEU A 92 5.55 1.56 13.18
N SER A 93 5.88 2.23 14.28
CA SER A 93 7.02 1.85 15.13
C SER A 93 6.81 0.48 15.78
N ASP A 94 5.61 0.22 16.31
CA ASP A 94 5.27 -1.04 16.95
C ASP A 94 5.34 -2.19 15.92
N VAL A 95 4.77 -1.98 14.74
CA VAL A 95 4.76 -2.94 13.62
C VAL A 95 6.17 -3.15 13.04
N SER A 96 7.05 -2.14 13.09
CA SER A 96 8.45 -2.28 12.67
C SER A 96 9.18 -3.39 13.44
N ALA A 97 8.80 -3.63 14.71
CA ALA A 97 9.38 -4.69 15.53
C ALA A 97 8.85 -6.09 15.16
N GLU A 98 7.74 -6.17 14.42
CA GLU A 98 7.12 -7.41 13.94
C GLU A 98 7.58 -7.78 12.52
N ILE A 99 8.07 -6.79 11.77
CA ILE A 99 8.58 -7.00 10.41
C ILE A 99 9.98 -7.63 10.49
N THR A 100 10.08 -8.85 9.99
CA THR A 100 11.37 -9.58 9.92
C THR A 100 12.01 -9.53 8.54
N ASN A 101 11.29 -8.99 7.55
CA ASN A 101 11.81 -8.77 6.21
C ASN A 101 12.63 -7.47 6.17
N ASP A 102 13.94 -7.59 5.93
CA ASP A 102 14.87 -6.45 5.95
C ASP A 102 14.54 -5.36 4.90
N GLU A 103 14.03 -5.75 3.73
CA GLU A 103 13.71 -4.82 2.64
C GLU A 103 12.52 -3.93 3.00
N VAL A 104 11.46 -4.52 3.57
CA VAL A 104 10.29 -3.76 4.06
C VAL A 104 10.62 -3.00 5.32
N ALA A 105 11.37 -3.60 6.26
CA ALA A 105 11.78 -2.95 7.51
C ALA A 105 12.61 -1.68 7.25
N ALA A 106 13.39 -1.64 6.17
CA ALA A 106 14.18 -0.45 5.80
C ALA A 106 13.31 0.76 5.42
N LEU A 107 12.06 0.56 4.96
CA LEU A 107 11.16 1.64 4.58
C LEU A 107 10.34 2.20 5.75
N VAL A 108 10.12 1.39 6.79
CA VAL A 108 9.26 1.77 7.94
C VAL A 108 9.77 3.02 8.67
N PRO A 109 11.07 3.22 8.94
CA PRO A 109 11.56 4.44 9.58
C PRO A 109 11.25 5.71 8.78
N SER A 110 11.28 5.64 7.45
CA SER A 110 10.93 6.78 6.59
C SER A 110 9.45 7.11 6.72
N LEU A 111 8.59 6.10 6.69
CA LEU A 111 7.15 6.26 6.89
C LEU A 111 6.84 6.83 8.27
N GLN A 112 7.44 6.29 9.33
CA GLN A 112 7.29 6.80 10.69
C GLN A 112 7.68 8.28 10.78
N SER A 113 8.87 8.63 10.27
CA SER A 113 9.37 10.00 10.31
C SER A 113 8.44 10.97 9.59
N MET A 114 7.82 10.56 8.49
CA MET A 114 6.85 11.40 7.79
C MET A 114 5.60 11.66 8.63
N PHE A 115 5.03 10.64 9.29
CA PHE A 115 3.87 10.83 10.17
C PHE A 115 4.21 11.76 11.36
N GLU A 116 5.39 11.60 11.95
CA GLU A 116 5.88 12.49 13.02
C GLU A 116 6.04 13.93 12.53
N GLN A 117 6.65 14.13 11.37
CA GLN A 117 6.84 15.47 10.79
C GLN A 117 5.50 16.13 10.44
N VAL A 118 4.55 15.37 9.89
CA VAL A 118 3.19 15.87 9.63
C VAL A 118 2.50 16.28 10.94
N ALA A 119 2.61 15.46 12.00
CA ALA A 119 2.07 15.79 13.31
C ALA A 119 2.69 17.08 13.87
N ASP A 120 4.02 17.22 13.78
CA ASP A 120 4.76 18.38 14.31
C ASP A 120 4.39 19.67 13.56
N VAL A 121 4.29 19.63 12.23
CA VAL A 121 3.84 20.76 11.41
C VAL A 121 2.39 21.14 11.75
N MET A 122 1.48 20.16 11.89
CA MET A 122 0.10 20.44 12.27
C MET A 122 0.00 21.02 13.69
N ALA A 123 0.76 20.50 14.65
CA ALA A 123 0.83 21.03 16.01
C ALA A 123 1.32 22.48 16.03
N ALA A 124 2.34 22.79 15.25
CA ALA A 124 2.87 24.15 15.11
C ALA A 124 1.83 25.10 14.48
N ILE A 125 1.08 24.65 13.46
CA ILE A 125 -0.01 25.43 12.87
C ILE A 125 -1.11 25.71 13.90
N VAL A 126 -1.49 24.72 14.72
CA VAL A 126 -2.45 24.88 15.82
C VAL A 126 -1.94 25.87 16.87
N ALA A 127 -0.63 25.87 17.14
CA ALA A 127 0.03 26.85 18.00
C ALA A 127 0.13 28.26 17.38
N GLY A 128 -0.21 28.42 16.10
CA GLY A 128 -0.20 29.69 15.37
C GLY A 128 1.09 29.98 14.59
N GLU A 129 1.97 28.99 14.43
CA GLU A 129 3.24 29.11 13.70
C GLU A 129 3.03 28.92 12.19
N THR A 130 2.56 29.98 11.52
CA THR A 130 2.25 29.93 10.08
C THR A 130 3.47 29.77 9.17
N ASP A 131 4.68 30.01 9.69
CA ASP A 131 5.93 29.88 8.93
C ASP A 131 6.25 28.41 8.58
N ARG A 132 5.68 27.45 9.33
CA ARG A 132 5.82 26.01 9.10
C ARG A 132 5.03 25.47 7.91
N LEU A 133 4.11 26.28 7.35
CA LEU A 133 3.33 25.87 6.18
C LEU A 133 4.20 25.57 4.95
N GLY A 134 5.38 26.17 4.84
CA GLY A 134 6.33 25.89 3.76
C GLY A 134 6.91 24.48 3.81
N GLU A 135 6.96 23.86 4.99
CA GLU A 135 7.49 22.50 5.19
C GLU A 135 6.54 21.43 4.62
N ILE A 136 5.25 21.77 4.44
CA ILE A 136 4.24 20.87 3.86
C ILE A 136 4.58 20.48 2.42
N GLU A 137 5.13 21.40 1.62
CA GLU A 137 5.49 21.11 0.23
C GLU A 137 6.65 20.11 0.15
N GLU A 138 7.63 20.22 1.06
CA GLU A 138 8.77 19.30 1.16
C GLU A 138 8.32 17.92 1.65
N LEU A 139 7.49 17.88 2.70
CA LEU A 139 6.82 16.68 3.18
C LEU A 139 5.99 15.99 2.09
N GLY A 140 5.29 16.76 1.25
CA GLY A 140 4.52 16.23 0.13
C GLY A 140 5.39 15.56 -0.95
N ALA A 141 6.60 16.07 -1.19
CA ALA A 141 7.55 15.48 -2.12
C ALA A 141 8.16 14.18 -1.55
N GLU A 142 8.58 14.22 -0.29
CA GLU A 142 9.11 13.06 0.43
C GLU A 142 8.07 11.93 0.54
N PHE A 143 6.79 12.30 0.74
CA PHE A 143 5.68 11.36 0.72
C PHE A 143 5.52 10.66 -0.62
N GLN A 144 5.60 11.39 -1.72
CA GLN A 144 5.48 10.80 -3.06
C GLN A 144 6.65 9.85 -3.36
N GLU A 145 7.87 10.22 -2.98
CA GLU A 145 9.06 9.38 -3.15
C GLU A 145 8.95 8.10 -2.32
N THR A 146 8.62 8.22 -1.03
CA THR A 146 8.47 7.06 -0.12
C THR A 146 7.34 6.14 -0.56
N THR A 147 6.21 6.72 -1.00
CA THR A 147 5.09 5.95 -1.55
C THR A 147 5.47 5.22 -2.84
N THR A 148 6.28 5.83 -3.71
CA THR A 148 6.75 5.19 -4.94
C THR A 148 7.66 4.00 -4.63
N GLN A 149 8.63 4.17 -3.73
CA GLN A 149 9.49 3.08 -3.28
C GLN A 149 8.69 1.96 -2.63
N PHE A 150 7.70 2.30 -1.81
CA PHE A 150 6.81 1.31 -1.20
C PHE A 150 5.98 0.55 -2.24
N GLN A 151 5.44 1.23 -3.26
CA GLN A 151 4.70 0.59 -4.34
C GLN A 151 5.59 -0.30 -5.22
N GLU A 152 6.81 0.12 -5.51
CA GLU A 152 7.77 -0.70 -6.26
C GLU A 152 8.15 -1.98 -5.50
N LEU A 153 8.30 -1.88 -4.17
CA LEU A 153 8.63 -3.00 -3.30
C LEU A 153 7.43 -3.94 -3.08
N CYS A 154 6.24 -3.37 -2.89
CA CYS A 154 5.03 -4.11 -2.53
C CYS A 154 4.10 -4.40 -3.72
N ALA A 155 4.51 -4.11 -4.96
CA ALA A 155 3.78 -4.49 -6.15
C ALA A 155 3.75 -6.02 -6.29
N PRO A 156 2.60 -6.63 -6.65
CA PRO A 156 2.55 -8.06 -6.93
C PRO A 156 3.43 -8.37 -8.14
N ALA A 157 4.33 -9.35 -8.01
CA ALA A 157 5.14 -9.83 -9.12
C ALA A 157 4.21 -10.46 -10.20
N GLU A 158 4.30 -9.98 -11.44
CA GLU A 158 3.55 -10.52 -12.59
C GLU A 158 4.07 -11.89 -13.06
#